data_AF-A0A6H9YEC0-F1
#
_entry.id   AF-A0A6H9YEC0-F1
#
_cell.length_a   1.000
_cell.length_b   1.000
_cell.length_c   1.000
_cell.angle_alpha   90.00
_cell.angle_beta   90.00
_cell.angle_gamma   90.00
#
_symmetry.space_group_name_H-M   'P 1'
#
loop_
_entity.id
_entity.type
_entity.pdbx_description
1 polymer ?
#
loop_
_entity_poly.entity_id
_entity_poly.type
_entity_poly.pdbx_seq_one_letter_code
_entity_poly.pdbx_strand_id
1 'polypeptide(L)'
;MDDAPFIIRGLTTKGGRFRPSDWADRLAGAFAAIDPNNRTRYSPYVQPTTLEGIRCVVVDRALKNQDPNAWRFLQDFARSNELQTTNAD
;
A
#
# COMPACT_ATOMS: atom_id res chain seq x y z
N MET A 1 -2.66 -16.10 -14.72
CA MET A 1 -3.16 -15.80 -13.36
C MET A 1 -2.84 -14.34 -13.11
N ASP A 2 -3.66 -13.46 -13.67
CA ASP A 2 -3.25 -12.10 -14.03
C ASP A 2 -3.77 -11.03 -13.06
N ASP A 3 -4.16 -11.46 -11.85
CA ASP A 3 -4.77 -10.63 -10.80
C ASP A 3 -3.90 -10.52 -9.54
N ALA A 4 -2.61 -10.85 -9.64
CA ALA A 4 -1.73 -10.78 -8.49
C ALA A 4 -1.61 -9.32 -7.96
N PRO A 5 -1.70 -9.13 -6.63
CA PRO A 5 -1.82 -7.81 -6.02
C PRO A 5 -0.53 -7.01 -6.17
N PHE A 6 -0.68 -5.68 -6.26
CA PHE A 6 0.45 -4.76 -6.23
C PHE A 6 0.96 -4.63 -4.79
N ILE A 7 2.25 -4.86 -4.57
CA ILE A 7 2.87 -4.79 -3.25
C ILE A 7 3.91 -3.67 -3.23
N ILE A 8 3.81 -2.80 -2.23
CA ILE A 8 4.81 -1.79 -1.90
C ILE A 8 5.57 -2.28 -0.66
N ARG A 9 6.86 -2.57 -0.81
CA ARG A 9 7.71 -3.03 0.30
C ARG A 9 8.35 -1.84 1.01
N GLY A 10 8.43 -1.90 2.34
CA GLY A 10 9.14 -0.92 3.17
C GLY A 10 10.66 -1.04 3.10
N LEU A 11 11.17 -1.39 1.91
CA LEU A 11 12.59 -1.42 1.56
C LEU A 11 12.77 -0.49 0.36
N THR A 12 13.76 0.38 0.44
CA THR A 12 14.15 1.20 -0.70
C THR A 12 14.88 0.33 -1.73
N THR A 13 14.91 0.76 -2.98
CA THR A 13 15.69 0.15 -4.06
C THR A 13 17.19 0.13 -3.74
N LYS A 14 17.64 0.99 -2.81
CA LYS A 14 19.01 1.05 -2.26
C LYS A 14 19.26 0.08 -1.10
N GLY A 15 18.27 -0.74 -0.71
CA GLY A 15 18.39 -1.77 0.32
C GLY A 15 18.15 -1.30 1.77
N GLY A 16 17.79 -0.03 1.97
CA GLY A 16 17.49 0.52 3.29
C GLY A 16 16.04 0.27 3.72
N ARG A 17 15.78 0.14 5.03
CA ARG A 17 14.39 0.12 5.54
C ARG A 17 13.76 1.51 5.49
N PHE A 18 12.57 1.61 4.91
CA PHE A 18 11.80 2.84 4.88
C PHE A 18 11.25 3.20 6.27
N ARG A 19 11.20 4.50 6.57
CA ARG A 19 10.82 5.06 7.86
C ARG A 19 9.77 6.16 7.66
N PRO A 20 8.92 6.45 8.66
CA PRO A 20 8.86 5.81 9.99
C PRO A 20 8.33 4.38 9.93
N SER A 21 8.45 3.60 11.02
CA SER A 21 8.05 2.18 11.02
C SER A 21 6.55 1.95 10.83
N ASP A 22 5.72 2.96 11.10
CA ASP A 22 4.27 2.97 10.94
C ASP A 22 3.80 3.49 9.57
N TRP A 23 4.70 3.72 8.61
CA TRP A 23 4.37 4.29 7.30
C TRP A 23 3.26 3.51 6.56
N ALA A 24 3.29 2.18 6.63
CA ALA A 24 2.34 1.32 5.94
C ALA A 24 0.92 1.53 6.49
N ASP A 25 0.83 1.68 7.81
CA ASP A 25 -0.41 1.93 8.53
C ASP A 25 -0.98 3.31 8.18
N ARG A 26 -0.12 4.33 8.13
CA ARG A 26 -0.50 5.68 7.67
C ARG A 26 -0.99 5.70 6.24
N LEU A 27 -0.27 5.02 5.34
CA LEU A 27 -0.63 4.99 3.92
C LEU A 27 -1.97 4.29 3.72
N ALA A 28 -2.19 3.13 4.34
CA ALA A 28 -3.48 2.45 4.28
C ALA A 28 -4.60 3.24 4.98
N GLY A 29 -4.27 3.92 6.08
CA GLY A 29 -5.19 4.78 6.83
C GLY A 29 -5.73 5.96 6.01
N ALA A 30 -4.97 6.45 5.03
CA ALA A 30 -5.43 7.49 4.10
C ALA A 30 -6.61 7.01 3.21
N PHE A 31 -6.78 5.70 3.06
CA PHE A 31 -7.88 5.08 2.32
C PHE A 31 -8.94 4.45 3.25
N ALA A 32 -8.80 4.63 4.57
CA ALA A 32 -9.73 4.07 5.52
C ALA A 32 -11.05 4.83 5.56
N ALA A 33 -12.12 4.13 5.90
CA ALA A 33 -13.42 4.71 6.21
C ALA A 33 -13.68 4.66 7.72
N ILE A 34 -14.43 5.63 8.24
CA ILE A 34 -14.91 5.61 9.62
C ILE A 34 -16.27 4.91 9.62
N ASP A 35 -16.40 3.82 10.37
CA ASP A 35 -17.68 3.12 10.53
C ASP A 35 -18.61 3.85 11.52
N PRO A 36 -19.94 3.56 11.53
CA PRO A 36 -20.90 4.26 12.39
C PRO A 36 -20.60 4.21 13.89
N ASN A 37 -19.73 3.30 14.35
CA ASN A 37 -19.27 3.23 15.74
C ASN A 37 -17.97 4.01 15.97
N ASN A 38 -17.63 4.94 15.07
CA ASN A 38 -16.44 5.79 15.12
C ASN A 38 -15.12 4.99 15.14
N ARG A 39 -15.09 3.83 14.47
CA ARG A 39 -13.87 3.02 14.30
C ARG A 39 -13.36 3.14 12.88
N THR A 40 -12.06 3.40 12.75
CA THR A 40 -11.37 3.44 11.46
C THR A 40 -11.17 2.02 10.94
N ARG A 41 -11.61 1.76 9.72
CA ARG A 41 -11.39 0.50 9.00
C ARG A 41 -10.66 0.77 7.70
N TYR A 42 -9.52 0.12 7.50
CA TYR A 42 -8.81 0.18 6.22
C TYR A 42 -9.70 -0.29 5.08
N SER A 43 -9.52 0.31 3.91
CA SER A 43 -10.16 -0.13 2.68
C SER A 43 -9.78 -1.57 2.37
N PRO A 44 -10.71 -2.46 1.96
CA PRO A 44 -10.39 -3.83 1.58
C PRO A 44 -9.35 -3.91 0.46
N TYR A 45 -9.20 -2.84 -0.34
CA TYR A 45 -8.26 -2.77 -1.45
C TYR A 45 -6.87 -2.27 -1.09
N VAL A 46 -6.67 -1.68 0.09
CA VAL A 46 -5.37 -1.15 0.52
C VAL A 46 -5.15 -1.56 1.97
N GLN A 47 -4.32 -2.58 2.17
CA GLN A 47 -4.11 -3.19 3.48
C GLN A 47 -2.64 -3.08 3.91
N PRO A 48 -2.35 -2.63 5.15
CA PRO A 48 -1.02 -2.72 5.71
C PRO A 48 -0.73 -4.17 6.11
N THR A 49 0.49 -4.64 5.87
CA THR A 49 0.90 -6.00 6.24
C THR A 49 2.38 -6.05 6.62
N THR A 50 2.82 -7.22 7.07
CA THR A 50 4.23 -7.54 7.28
C THR A 50 4.59 -8.77 6.47
N LEU A 51 5.50 -8.63 5.53
CA LEU A 51 6.06 -9.74 4.76
C LEU A 51 7.52 -9.91 5.15
N GLU A 52 7.91 -11.11 5.61
CA GLU A 52 9.31 -11.41 5.95
C GLU A 52 9.92 -10.44 6.99
N GLY A 53 9.10 -9.94 7.93
CA GLY A 53 9.52 -8.96 8.93
C GLY A 53 9.66 -7.51 8.43
N ILE A 54 9.31 -7.25 7.17
CA ILE A 54 9.28 -5.92 6.56
C ILE A 54 7.83 -5.43 6.46
N ARG A 55 7.59 -4.18 6.86
CA ARG A 55 6.29 -3.53 6.69
C ARG A 55 6.03 -3.26 5.22
N CYS A 56 4.86 -3.64 4.73
CA CYS A 56 4.44 -3.50 3.35
C CYS A 56 3.00 -3.00 3.27
N VAL A 57 2.61 -2.52 2.09
CA VAL A 57 1.21 -2.29 1.74
C VAL A 57 0.86 -3.20 0.57
N VAL A 58 -0.26 -3.92 0.70
CA VAL A 58 -0.83 -4.75 -0.35
C VAL A 58 -2.01 -4.00 -0.94
N VAL A 59 -2.01 -3.89 -2.26
CA VAL A 59 -3.01 -3.18 -3.05
C VAL A 59 -3.69 -4.19 -3.95
N ASP A 60 -4.99 -4.39 -3.74
CA ASP A 60 -5.81 -5.27 -4.56
C ASP A 60 -5.95 -4.70 -5.97
N ARG A 61 -5.84 -5.56 -6.99
CA ARG A 61 -5.85 -5.14 -8.40
C ARG A 61 -7.20 -4.56 -8.83
N ALA A 62 -8.29 -4.93 -8.14
CA ALA A 62 -9.61 -4.34 -8.36
C ALA A 62 -9.62 -2.81 -8.13
N LEU A 63 -8.71 -2.28 -7.29
CA LEU A 63 -8.60 -0.84 -7.05
C LEU A 63 -8.31 -0.07 -8.34
N LYS A 64 -7.53 -0.64 -9.27
CA LYS A 64 -7.19 0.01 -10.54
C LYS A 64 -8.44 0.34 -11.37
N ASN A 65 -9.46 -0.51 -11.29
CA ASN A 65 -10.73 -0.33 -12.00
C ASN A 65 -11.71 0.53 -11.20
N GLN A 66 -11.77 0.36 -9.88
CA GLN A 66 -12.70 1.10 -9.03
C GLN A 66 -12.28 2.57 -8.83
N ASP A 67 -10.99 2.79 -8.54
CA ASP A 67 -10.43 4.12 -8.32
C ASP A 67 -9.00 4.21 -8.93
N PRO A 68 -8.91 4.51 -10.23
CA PRO A 68 -7.64 4.66 -10.94
C PRO A 68 -6.73 5.75 -10.35
N ASN A 69 -7.30 6.77 -9.69
CA ASN A 69 -6.53 7.86 -9.10
C ASN A 69 -5.84 7.39 -7.81
N ALA A 70 -6.54 6.64 -6.96
CA ALA A 70 -5.96 5.99 -5.78
C ALA A 70 -4.84 5.02 -6.18
N TRP A 71 -5.06 4.20 -7.21
CA TRP A 71 -4.05 3.30 -7.75
C TRP A 71 -2.80 4.05 -8.23
N ARG A 72 -2.97 5.14 -8.99
CA ARG A 72 -1.84 5.97 -9.46
C ARG A 72 -1.12 6.64 -8.30
N PHE A 73 -1.84 7.16 -7.31
CA PHE A 73 -1.24 7.73 -6.11
C PHE A 73 -0.33 6.73 -5.39
N LEU A 74 -0.76 5.48 -5.24
CA LEU A 74 0.05 4.43 -4.59
C LEU A 74 1.32 4.09 -5.37
N GLN A 75 1.23 4.04 -6.71
CA GLN A 75 2.41 3.88 -7.57
C GLN A 75 3.38 5.06 -7.45
N ASP A 76 2.85 6.30 -7.49
CA ASP A 76 3.66 7.51 -7.39
C ASP A 76 4.28 7.64 -5.99
N PHE A 77 3.58 7.24 -4.94
CA PHE A 77 4.12 7.16 -3.58
C PHE A 77 5.33 6.22 -3.52
N ALA A 78 5.21 5.01 -4.07
CA ALA A 78 6.31 4.06 -4.10
C ALA A 78 7.50 4.59 -4.92
N ARG A 79 7.24 5.17 -6.09
CA ARG A 79 8.27 5.76 -6.96
C ARG A 79 9.01 6.90 -6.28
N SER A 80 8.27 7.84 -5.68
CA SER A 80 8.83 9.05 -5.06
C SER A 80 9.70 8.73 -3.84
N ASN A 81 9.38 7.64 -3.14
CA ASN A 81 10.15 7.16 -1.98
C ASN A 81 11.18 6.09 -2.35
N GLU A 82 11.40 5.84 -3.65
CA GLU A 82 12.31 4.82 -4.17
C GLU A 82 12.07 3.44 -3.54
N LEU A 83 10.80 3.05 -3.33
CA LEU A 83 10.44 1.79 -2.68
C LEU A 83 10.47 0.63 -3.67
N GLN A 84 10.83 -0.54 -3.17
CA GLN A 84 10.72 -1.78 -3.93
C GLN A 84 9.24 -2.14 -4.11
N THR A 85 8.89 -2.50 -5.34
CA THR A 85 7.52 -2.87 -5.71
C THR A 85 7.47 -4.24 -6.36
N THR A 86 6.30 -4.87 -6.30
CA THR A 86 6.00 -6.12 -6.98
C THR A 86 4.63 -5.97 -7.63
N ASN A 87 4.50 -6.34 -8.91
CA ASN A 87 3.24 -6.27 -9.67
C ASN A 87 2.64 -4.84 -9.79
N ALA A 88 3.49 -3.82 -9.92
CA ALA A 88 3.09 -2.41 -9.99
C ALA A 88 2.58 -1.94 -11.38
N ASP A 89 2.24 -2.86 -12.27
CA ASP A 89 1.82 -2.60 -13.66
C ASP A 89 0.38 -2.05 -13.78
#